data_AF-A0A0K1EMR7-F1
#
_entry.id   AF-A0A0K1EMR7-F1
#
_cell.length_a   1.000
_cell.length_b   1.000
_cell.length_c   1.000
_cell.angle_alpha   90.00
_cell.angle_beta   90.00
_cell.angle_gamma   90.00
#
_symmetry.space_group_name_H-M   'P 1'
#
loop_
_entity.id
_entity.type
_entity.pdbx_description
1 polymer ?
#
loop_
_entity_poly.entity_id
_entity_poly.type
_entity_poly.pdbx_seq_one_letter_code
_entity_poly.pdbx_strand_id
1 'polypeptide(L)'
;MLCFRTMPRPRGLLLTATLAAALLVPPTARAQEQPPVERTWYGWQNLIGLGAAYSLGALDLALDSRWAPLTIASIGTYALSSPIIHMVHGNRLEAGASFGLNLGVPFVTGLLGAFLYCSAVDCRYKATRDISTGAMIGGLAGMLTANVIDVAFLAVEKVESPTPSVANPFALEAARYRPLFQAGWQF
;
A
#
# COMPACT_ATOMS: atom_id res chain seq x y z
N MET A 1 47.68 -46.23 -53.28
CA MET A 1 46.30 -46.76 -53.25
C MET A 1 45.80 -46.65 -51.82
N LEU A 2 44.99 -45.64 -51.51
CA LEU A 2 44.37 -45.44 -50.19
C LEU A 2 42.86 -45.62 -50.36
N CYS A 3 42.32 -46.66 -49.73
CA CYS A 3 40.92 -47.07 -49.84
C CYS A 3 40.09 -46.26 -48.84
N PHE A 4 39.40 -45.22 -49.31
CA PHE A 4 38.49 -44.42 -48.48
C PHE A 4 37.13 -45.11 -48.37
N ARG A 5 36.85 -45.66 -47.18
CA ARG A 5 35.58 -46.30 -46.84
C ARG A 5 34.56 -45.22 -46.46
N THR A 6 33.59 -44.95 -47.33
CA THR A 6 32.49 -44.01 -47.05
C THR A 6 31.51 -44.63 -46.05
N MET A 7 31.39 -44.05 -44.86
CA MET A 7 30.36 -44.44 -43.89
C MET A 7 29.02 -43.74 -44.19
N PRO A 8 27.88 -44.47 -44.12
CA PRO A 8 26.55 -43.90 -44.30
C PRO A 8 26.20 -42.95 -43.15
N ARG A 9 25.79 -41.72 -43.47
CA ARG A 9 25.31 -40.72 -42.50
C ARG A 9 23.89 -41.09 -42.01
N PRO A 10 23.67 -41.31 -40.71
CA PRO A 10 22.33 -41.59 -40.17
C PRO A 10 21.53 -40.29 -40.06
N ARG A 11 20.78 -39.94 -41.12
CA ARG A 11 19.92 -38.73 -41.14
C ARG A 11 18.54 -38.91 -40.48
N GLY A 12 18.17 -40.14 -40.09
CA GLY A 12 16.81 -40.46 -39.62
C GLY A 12 16.55 -40.45 -38.11
N LEU A 13 17.60 -40.39 -37.28
CA LEU A 13 17.47 -40.64 -35.82
C LEU A 13 17.30 -39.37 -34.96
N LEU A 14 17.47 -38.18 -35.54
CA LEU A 14 17.38 -36.91 -34.79
C LEU A 14 15.96 -36.33 -34.70
N LEU A 15 15.04 -36.77 -35.57
CA LEU A 15 13.67 -36.23 -35.64
C LEU A 15 12.68 -36.93 -34.69
N THR A 16 12.96 -38.15 -34.24
CA THR A 16 12.06 -38.90 -33.34
C THR A 16 12.29 -38.58 -31.85
N ALA A 17 13.52 -38.20 -31.47
CA ALA A 17 13.86 -37.89 -30.08
C ALA A 17 13.22 -36.58 -29.56
N THR A 18 12.97 -35.61 -30.43
CA THR A 18 12.37 -34.31 -30.07
C THR A 18 10.87 -34.41 -29.77
N LEU A 19 10.13 -35.30 -30.46
CA LEU A 19 8.70 -35.50 -30.18
C LEU A 19 8.45 -36.23 -28.85
N ALA A 20 9.32 -37.19 -28.49
CA ALA A 20 9.21 -37.92 -27.23
C ALA A 20 9.49 -37.03 -26.01
N ALA A 21 10.44 -36.09 -26.11
CA ALA A 21 10.71 -35.11 -25.06
C ALA A 21 9.55 -34.13 -24.84
N ALA A 22 8.84 -33.74 -25.91
CA ALA A 22 7.67 -32.86 -25.82
C ALA A 22 6.45 -33.55 -25.15
N LEU A 23 6.31 -34.87 -25.31
CA LEU A 23 5.24 -35.66 -24.68
C LEU A 23 5.56 -36.06 -23.23
N LEU A 24 6.83 -35.99 -22.82
CA LEU A 24 7.29 -36.21 -21.45
C LEU A 24 7.49 -34.91 -20.66
N VAL A 25 7.17 -33.74 -21.24
CA VAL A 25 7.02 -32.50 -20.46
C VAL A 25 5.92 -32.78 -19.44
N PRO A 26 6.25 -32.90 -18.15
CA PRO A 26 5.29 -33.36 -17.18
C PRO A 26 4.17 -32.31 -17.05
N PRO A 27 2.98 -32.71 -16.57
CA PRO A 27 1.94 -31.77 -16.14
C PRO A 27 2.38 -30.84 -14.98
N THR A 28 3.65 -30.91 -14.55
CA THR A 28 4.27 -29.99 -13.59
C THR A 28 4.20 -28.53 -14.02
N ALA A 29 4.05 -28.24 -15.31
CA ALA A 29 3.82 -26.87 -15.78
C ALA A 29 2.54 -26.23 -15.18
N ARG A 30 1.54 -27.03 -14.80
CA ARG A 30 0.35 -26.55 -14.08
C ARG A 30 0.50 -26.53 -12.56
N ALA A 31 1.51 -27.20 -12.01
CA ALA A 31 1.76 -27.20 -10.56
C ALA A 31 2.39 -25.89 -10.06
N GLN A 32 2.84 -25.01 -10.97
CA GLN A 32 3.38 -23.69 -10.64
C GLN A 32 2.40 -22.54 -10.88
N GLU A 33 1.13 -22.83 -11.16
CA GLU A 33 0.12 -21.77 -11.21
C GLU A 33 0.00 -21.19 -9.79
N GLN A 34 0.56 -19.99 -9.60
CA GLN A 34 0.50 -19.31 -8.32
C GLN A 34 -0.98 -19.13 -7.96
N PRO A 35 -1.38 -19.44 -6.71
CA PRO A 35 -2.75 -19.22 -6.29
C PRO A 35 -3.10 -17.75 -6.55
N PRO A 36 -4.32 -17.46 -7.04
CA PRO A 36 -4.74 -16.10 -7.25
C PRO A 36 -4.62 -15.34 -5.92
N VAL A 37 -3.97 -14.18 -5.97
CA VAL A 37 -3.84 -13.28 -4.83
C VAL A 37 -5.04 -12.34 -4.85
N GLU A 38 -5.95 -12.51 -3.91
CA GLU A 38 -7.04 -11.58 -3.69
C GLU A 38 -6.53 -10.36 -2.91
N ARG A 39 -7.04 -9.18 -3.26
CA ARG A 39 -6.69 -7.93 -2.60
C ARG A 39 -7.88 -7.44 -1.79
N THR A 40 -7.70 -7.35 -0.48
CA THR A 40 -8.73 -6.86 0.44
C THR A 40 -8.33 -5.48 0.94
N TRP A 41 -9.14 -4.46 0.65
CA TRP A 41 -8.88 -3.10 1.11
C TRP A 41 -9.38 -2.90 2.54
N TYR A 42 -8.50 -2.37 3.41
CA TYR A 42 -8.80 -2.07 4.81
C TYR A 42 -8.60 -0.58 5.16
N GLY A 43 -8.44 0.29 4.17
CA GLY A 43 -8.16 1.71 4.38
C GLY A 43 -9.22 2.49 5.16
N TRP A 44 -10.47 2.00 5.24
CA TRP A 44 -11.49 2.59 6.11
C TRP A 44 -11.08 2.60 7.59
N GLN A 45 -10.28 1.62 8.04
CA GLN A 45 -9.76 1.59 9.41
C GLN A 45 -8.81 2.75 9.66
N ASN A 46 -7.92 3.05 8.69
CA ASN A 46 -7.03 4.20 8.74
C ASN A 46 -7.85 5.50 8.80
N LEU A 47 -8.94 5.61 8.04
CA LEU A 47 -9.82 6.79 8.06
C LEU A 47 -10.43 7.06 9.45
N ILE A 48 -10.75 6.03 10.24
CA ILE A 48 -11.24 6.21 11.62
C ILE A 48 -10.13 6.81 12.50
N GLY A 49 -8.91 6.26 12.42
CA GLY A 49 -7.75 6.78 13.15
C GLY A 49 -7.46 8.25 12.81
N LEU A 50 -7.55 8.59 11.52
CA LEU A 50 -7.39 9.96 11.04
C LEU A 50 -8.51 10.88 11.51
N GLY A 51 -9.76 10.42 11.46
CA GLY A 51 -10.90 11.16 11.99
C GLY A 51 -10.74 11.48 13.48
N ALA A 52 -10.24 10.53 14.27
CA ALA A 52 -9.93 10.74 15.68
C ALA A 52 -8.82 11.78 15.87
N ALA A 53 -7.72 11.68 15.11
CA ALA A 53 -6.61 12.62 15.19
C ALA A 53 -7.04 14.07 14.87
N TYR A 54 -7.82 14.26 13.80
CA TYR A 54 -8.33 15.57 13.42
C TYR A 54 -9.37 16.11 14.39
N SER A 55 -10.21 15.25 14.96
CA SER A 55 -11.17 15.67 16.00
C SER A 55 -10.44 16.15 17.25
N LEU A 56 -9.37 15.47 17.66
CA LEU A 56 -8.53 15.90 18.78
C LEU A 56 -7.85 17.24 18.49
N GLY A 57 -7.33 17.44 17.27
CA GLY A 57 -6.71 18.71 16.88
C GLY A 57 -7.72 19.86 16.80
N ALA A 58 -8.91 19.61 16.26
CA ALA A 58 -9.99 20.58 16.24
C ALA A 58 -10.46 20.95 17.65
N LEU A 59 -10.55 19.98 18.55
CA LEU A 59 -10.88 20.21 19.96
C LEU A 59 -9.81 21.04 20.67
N ASP A 60 -8.52 20.76 20.44
CA ASP A 60 -7.40 21.53 20.96
C ASP A 60 -7.51 23.02 20.56
N LEU A 61 -7.76 23.28 19.27
CA LEU A 61 -7.98 24.62 18.74
C LEU A 61 -9.22 25.31 19.33
N ALA A 62 -10.33 24.57 19.46
CA ALA A 62 -11.60 25.10 19.96
C ALA A 62 -11.54 25.49 21.45
N LEU A 63 -10.74 24.78 22.24
CA LEU A 63 -10.60 25.05 23.67
C LEU A 63 -9.59 26.17 23.99
N ASP A 64 -8.94 26.76 22.97
CA ASP A 64 -7.73 27.58 23.13
C ASP A 64 -6.77 26.94 24.15
N SER A 65 -6.64 25.62 24.00
CA SER A 65 -5.92 24.79 24.93
C SER A 65 -4.46 25.21 24.84
N ARG A 66 -3.98 25.94 25.85
CA ARG A 66 -2.53 26.09 26.08
C ARG A 66 -1.87 24.75 26.48
N TRP A 67 -2.62 23.64 26.42
CA TRP A 67 -2.31 22.36 27.01
C TRP A 67 -1.71 21.44 25.94
N ALA A 68 -0.40 21.21 26.07
CA ALA A 68 0.33 20.25 25.25
C ALA A 68 -0.30 18.84 25.12
N PRO A 69 -1.04 18.28 26.12
CA PRO A 69 -1.63 16.95 26.00
C PRO A 69 -2.55 16.71 24.79
N LEU A 70 -3.44 17.65 24.44
CA LEU A 70 -4.36 17.45 23.31
C LEU A 70 -3.62 17.55 21.98
N THR A 71 -2.70 18.51 21.84
CA THR A 71 -1.81 18.60 20.68
C THR A 71 -0.98 17.32 20.52
N ILE A 72 -0.37 16.82 21.62
CA ILE A 72 0.41 15.58 21.62
C ILE A 72 -0.48 14.38 21.26
N ALA A 73 -1.69 14.30 21.80
CA ALA A 73 -2.63 13.24 21.48
C ALA A 73 -3.03 13.29 20.00
N SER A 74 -3.38 14.46 19.46
CA SER A 74 -3.72 14.63 18.05
C SER A 74 -2.57 14.21 17.13
N ILE A 75 -1.36 14.73 17.36
CA ILE A 75 -0.17 14.41 16.55
C ILE A 75 0.21 12.94 16.71
N GLY A 76 0.16 12.41 17.93
CA GLY A 76 0.46 11.00 18.22
C GLY A 76 -0.53 10.06 17.53
N THR A 77 -1.82 10.34 17.62
CA THR A 77 -2.87 9.57 16.92
C THR A 77 -2.68 9.66 15.40
N TYR A 78 -2.40 10.85 14.86
CA TYR A 78 -2.12 11.02 13.43
C TYR A 78 -0.91 10.18 12.97
N ALA A 79 0.22 10.30 13.67
CA ALA A 79 1.46 9.65 13.27
C ALA A 79 1.41 8.12 13.43
N LEU A 80 0.71 7.60 14.44
CA LEU A 80 0.78 6.19 14.83
C LEU A 80 -0.42 5.35 14.42
N SER A 81 -1.59 5.94 14.17
CA SER A 81 -2.82 5.16 13.90
C SER A 81 -2.65 4.22 12.71
N SER A 82 -2.25 4.74 11.55
CA SER A 82 -2.03 3.93 10.35
C SER A 82 -0.92 2.89 10.54
N PRO A 83 0.31 3.23 11.01
CA PRO A 83 1.35 2.23 11.28
C PRO A 83 0.91 1.08 12.19
N ILE A 84 0.13 1.36 13.24
CA ILE A 84 -0.43 0.33 14.11
C ILE A 84 -1.37 -0.59 13.32
N ILE A 85 -2.25 -0.04 12.50
CA ILE A 85 -3.19 -0.82 11.68
C ILE A 85 -2.42 -1.70 10.67
N HIS A 86 -1.42 -1.16 9.96
CA HIS A 86 -0.58 -1.95 9.06
C HIS A 86 0.15 -3.09 9.80
N MET A 87 0.65 -2.84 11.02
CA MET A 87 1.26 -3.89 11.84
C MET A 87 0.28 -4.99 12.25
N VAL A 88 -0.97 -4.64 12.58
CA VAL A 88 -2.03 -5.60 12.91
C VAL A 88 -2.34 -6.51 11.72
N HIS A 89 -2.29 -5.99 10.50
CA HIS A 89 -2.43 -6.76 9.25
C HIS A 89 -1.13 -7.48 8.81
N GLY A 90 -0.05 -7.45 9.61
CA GLY A 90 1.22 -8.10 9.28
C GLY A 90 2.09 -7.37 8.24
N ASN A 91 1.66 -6.19 7.78
CA ASN A 91 2.27 -5.41 6.71
C ASN A 91 3.36 -4.47 7.27
N ARG A 92 4.51 -5.03 7.68
CA ARG A 92 5.57 -4.28 8.37
C ARG A 92 6.26 -3.22 7.52
N LEU A 93 6.44 -3.48 6.22
CA LEU A 93 7.07 -2.53 5.31
C LEU A 93 6.14 -1.34 5.07
N GLU A 94 4.86 -1.62 4.87
CA GLU A 94 3.80 -0.64 4.73
C GLU A 94 3.69 0.19 6.02
N ALA A 95 3.74 -0.43 7.21
CA ALA A 95 3.73 0.30 8.48
C ALA A 95 4.88 1.31 8.59
N GLY A 96 6.10 0.91 8.19
CA GLY A 96 7.26 1.81 8.15
C GLY A 96 7.11 2.93 7.13
N ALA A 97 6.57 2.60 5.94
CA ALA A 97 6.30 3.58 4.89
C ALA A 97 5.24 4.59 5.33
N SER A 98 4.13 4.15 5.95
CA SER A 98 3.07 5.02 6.47
C SER A 98 3.59 5.95 7.57
N PHE A 99 4.43 5.45 8.47
CA PHE A 99 5.06 6.29 9.50
C PHE A 99 5.96 7.37 8.87
N GLY A 100 6.78 6.97 7.88
CA GLY A 100 7.62 7.89 7.12
C GLY A 100 6.82 8.93 6.34
N LEU A 101 5.71 8.53 5.71
CA LEU A 101 4.82 9.44 5.00
C LEU A 101 4.16 10.45 5.96
N ASN A 102 3.60 9.96 7.08
CA ASN A 102 2.89 10.80 8.05
C ASN A 102 3.80 11.81 8.75
N LEU A 103 5.09 11.52 8.93
CA LEU A 103 6.01 12.51 9.49
C LEU A 103 6.72 13.33 8.41
N GLY A 104 7.21 12.67 7.38
CA GLY A 104 8.05 13.27 6.36
C GLY A 104 7.30 14.23 5.45
N VAL A 105 6.14 13.82 4.92
CA VAL A 105 5.41 14.65 3.95
C VAL A 105 4.92 15.95 4.60
N PRO A 106 4.22 15.95 5.76
CA PRO A 106 3.82 17.20 6.42
C PRO A 106 4.99 18.09 6.81
N PHE A 107 6.11 17.50 7.24
CA PHE A 107 7.30 18.28 7.60
C PHE A 107 7.86 19.01 6.38
N VAL A 108 8.07 18.29 5.26
CA VAL A 108 8.61 18.87 4.03
C VAL A 108 7.66 19.92 3.44
N THR A 109 6.37 19.62 3.35
CA THR A 109 5.39 20.57 2.81
C THR A 109 5.17 21.76 3.75
N GLY A 110 5.31 21.58 5.06
CA GLY A 110 5.33 22.66 6.04
C GLY A 110 6.52 23.61 5.81
N LEU A 111 7.74 23.09 5.67
CA LEU A 111 8.90 23.91 5.34
C LEU A 111 8.72 24.66 4.00
N LEU A 112 8.19 23.97 2.99
CA LEU A 112 7.89 24.58 1.71
C LEU A 112 6.81 25.67 1.83
N GLY A 113 5.75 25.42 2.59
CA GLY A 113 4.68 26.38 2.85
C GLY A 113 5.19 27.63 3.58
N ALA A 114 6.05 27.47 4.58
CA ALA A 114 6.71 28.57 5.26
C ALA A 114 7.51 29.44 4.29
N PHE A 115 8.32 28.80 3.43
CA PHE A 115 9.15 29.48 2.44
C PHE A 115 8.29 30.23 1.40
N LEU A 116 7.31 29.56 0.80
CA LEU A 116 6.43 30.13 -0.22
C LEU A 116 5.54 31.24 0.33
N TYR A 117 5.05 31.11 1.57
CA TYR A 117 4.24 32.16 2.18
C TYR A 117 5.07 33.41 2.44
N CYS A 118 6.29 33.25 2.99
CA CYS A 118 7.15 34.40 3.26
C CYS A 118 7.65 35.12 2.00
N SER A 119 7.85 34.41 0.90
CA SER A 119 8.19 35.05 -0.37
C SER A 119 7.03 35.85 -0.96
N ALA A 120 5.78 35.49 -0.63
CA ALA A 120 4.59 36.16 -1.11
C ALA A 120 4.20 37.42 -0.32
N VAL A 121 4.41 37.46 1.01
CA VAL A 121 3.89 38.53 1.89
C VAL A 121 4.94 39.48 2.48
N ASP A 122 6.22 39.35 2.10
CA ASP A 122 7.37 40.11 2.63
C ASP A 122 7.45 40.09 4.17
N CYS A 123 7.99 38.99 4.70
CA CYS A 123 8.08 38.68 6.14
C CYS A 123 8.92 39.63 7.01
N ARG A 124 9.32 40.82 6.54
CA ARG A 124 10.25 41.74 7.23
C ARG A 124 9.85 42.16 8.65
N TYR A 125 8.55 42.29 8.94
CA TYR A 125 8.07 42.84 10.23
C TYR A 125 7.35 41.83 11.13
N LYS A 126 6.90 40.68 10.60
CA LYS A 126 6.16 39.64 11.35
C LYS A 126 6.61 38.22 11.03
N ALA A 127 7.92 38.07 10.76
CA ALA A 127 8.54 36.83 10.30
C ALA A 127 8.03 35.58 11.03
N THR A 128 7.99 35.56 12.37
CA THR A 128 7.60 34.34 13.11
C THR A 128 6.15 33.91 12.88
N ARG A 129 5.21 34.86 12.82
CA ARG A 129 3.77 34.55 12.62
C ARG A 129 3.49 34.14 11.17
N ASP A 130 4.14 34.80 10.22
CA ASP A 130 3.93 34.52 8.80
C ASP A 130 4.58 33.18 8.41
N ILE A 131 5.79 32.89 8.94
CA ILE A 131 6.45 31.59 8.81
C ILE A 131 5.57 30.48 9.39
N SER A 132 5.04 30.65 10.60
CA SER A 132 4.21 29.61 11.24
C SER A 132 2.89 29.39 10.51
N THR A 133 2.29 30.45 9.96
CA THR A 133 1.08 30.36 9.15
C THR A 133 1.34 29.58 7.86
N GLY A 134 2.40 29.91 7.13
CA GLY A 134 2.81 29.16 5.94
C GLY A 134 3.15 27.71 6.25
N ALA A 135 3.86 27.47 7.36
CA ALA A 135 4.18 26.12 7.82
C ALA A 135 2.94 25.30 8.16
N MET A 136 1.95 25.90 8.83
CA MET A 136 0.71 25.23 9.20
C MET A 136 -0.11 24.86 7.96
N ILE A 137 -0.28 25.79 7.01
CA ILE A 137 -1.02 25.53 5.77
C ILE A 137 -0.32 24.43 4.96
N GLY A 138 0.98 24.55 4.75
CA GLY A 138 1.77 23.56 4.02
C GLY A 138 1.76 22.20 4.71
N GLY A 139 1.91 22.17 6.04
CA GLY A 139 1.88 20.95 6.83
C GLY A 139 0.54 20.24 6.75
N LEU A 140 -0.58 20.95 6.93
CA LEU A 140 -1.93 20.38 6.81
C LEU A 140 -2.20 19.83 5.41
N ALA A 141 -1.78 20.52 4.35
CA ALA A 141 -1.88 20.02 2.99
C ALA A 141 -1.05 18.73 2.78
N GLY A 142 0.14 18.68 3.37
CA GLY A 142 0.97 17.48 3.40
C GLY A 142 0.34 16.34 4.17
N MET A 143 -0.33 16.62 5.30
CA MET A 143 -1.02 15.60 6.08
C MET A 143 -2.13 14.94 5.27
N LEU A 144 -2.96 15.74 4.60
CA LEU A 144 -4.02 15.23 3.73
C LEU A 144 -3.44 14.40 2.58
N THR A 145 -2.34 14.87 1.98
CA THR A 145 -1.67 14.16 0.88
C THR A 145 -1.12 12.81 1.34
N ALA A 146 -0.43 12.78 2.48
CA ALA A 146 0.09 11.55 3.07
C ALA A 146 -1.03 10.53 3.32
N ASN A 147 -2.15 10.98 3.88
CA ASN A 147 -3.31 10.13 4.15
C ASN A 147 -3.93 9.54 2.89
N VAL A 148 -4.06 10.34 1.82
CA VAL A 148 -4.59 9.85 0.54
C VAL A 148 -3.69 8.75 -0.02
N ILE A 149 -2.37 8.94 0.02
CA ILE A 149 -1.40 7.95 -0.46
C ILE A 149 -1.50 6.66 0.38
N ASP A 150 -1.51 6.80 1.70
CA ASP A 150 -1.57 5.69 2.64
C ASP A 150 -2.85 4.85 2.46
N VAL A 151 -4.01 5.50 2.50
CA VAL A 151 -5.33 4.86 2.40
C VAL A 151 -5.55 4.22 1.03
N ALA A 152 -5.08 4.86 -0.05
CA ALA A 152 -5.30 4.35 -1.41
C ALA A 152 -4.34 3.22 -1.79
N PHE A 153 -3.08 3.30 -1.37
CA PHE A 153 -2.04 2.40 -1.90
C PHE A 153 -1.45 1.43 -0.88
N LEU A 154 -1.36 1.82 0.40
CA LEU A 154 -0.72 0.97 1.42
C LEU A 154 -1.74 0.11 2.16
N ALA A 155 -3.00 0.54 2.27
CA ALA A 155 -4.04 -0.14 3.04
C ALA A 155 -4.74 -1.28 2.28
N VAL A 156 -3.94 -2.16 1.67
CA VAL A 156 -4.40 -3.33 0.90
C VAL A 156 -3.69 -4.58 1.40
N GLU A 157 -4.47 -5.56 1.84
CA GLU A 157 -3.97 -6.87 2.25
C GLU A 157 -3.99 -7.82 1.06
N LYS A 158 -2.92 -8.61 0.92
CA LYS A 158 -2.83 -9.70 -0.05
C LYS A 158 -3.24 -10.99 0.64
N VAL A 159 -4.42 -11.49 0.32
CA VAL A 159 -4.93 -12.75 0.84
C VAL A 159 -4.73 -13.81 -0.22
N GLU A 160 -3.99 -14.88 0.11
CA GLU A 160 -3.92 -16.05 -0.76
C GLU A 160 -5.33 -16.66 -0.83
N SER A 161 -5.95 -16.64 -2.01
CA SER A 161 -7.23 -17.31 -2.18
C SER A 161 -7.00 -18.81 -1.99
N PRO A 162 -7.81 -19.48 -1.15
CA PRO A 162 -7.71 -20.93 -1.01
C PRO A 162 -7.85 -21.56 -2.39
N THR A 163 -6.89 -22.40 -2.78
CA THR A 163 -7.04 -23.25 -3.96
C THR A 163 -8.39 -23.95 -3.82
N PRO A 164 -9.28 -23.89 -4.82
CA PRO A 164 -10.61 -24.50 -4.72
C PRO A 164 -10.45 -25.98 -4.37
N SER A 165 -10.60 -26.26 -3.08
CA SER A 165 -10.63 -27.60 -2.53
C SER A 165 -11.83 -28.27 -3.17
N VAL A 166 -11.57 -29.44 -3.78
CA VAL A 166 -12.52 -30.28 -4.55
C VAL A 166 -13.96 -29.99 -4.11
N ALA A 167 -14.71 -29.34 -5.01
CA ALA A 167 -16.03 -28.74 -4.81
C ALA A 167 -16.82 -29.39 -3.66
N ASN A 168 -16.70 -28.81 -2.47
CA ASN A 168 -17.61 -29.14 -1.39
C ASN A 168 -18.96 -28.50 -1.78
N PRO A 169 -20.02 -29.27 -2.08
CA PRO A 169 -21.28 -28.70 -2.58
C PRO A 169 -21.90 -27.69 -1.60
N PHE A 170 -21.51 -27.72 -0.33
CA PHE A 170 -21.91 -26.75 0.69
C PHE A 170 -21.18 -25.39 0.62
N ALA A 171 -20.07 -25.28 -0.11
CA ALA A 171 -19.33 -24.01 -0.29
C ALA A 171 -20.06 -23.01 -1.21
N LEU A 172 -20.96 -23.49 -2.08
CA LEU A 172 -21.74 -22.65 -2.99
C LEU A 172 -22.76 -21.76 -2.24
N GLU A 173 -23.25 -22.19 -1.07
CA GLU A 173 -24.20 -21.44 -0.25
C GLU A 173 -23.50 -20.25 0.44
N ALA A 174 -22.27 -20.46 0.94
CA ALA A 174 -21.48 -19.44 1.64
C ALA A 174 -21.02 -18.31 0.71
N ALA A 175 -20.73 -18.61 -0.56
CA ALA A 175 -20.36 -17.61 -1.56
C ALA A 175 -21.51 -16.62 -1.89
N ARG A 176 -22.75 -16.93 -1.50
CA ARG A 176 -23.91 -16.08 -1.76
C ARG A 176 -24.04 -14.92 -0.75
N TYR A 177 -23.32 -14.97 0.38
CA TYR A 177 -23.30 -13.89 1.37
C TYR A 177 -22.06 -13.00 1.17
N ARG A 178 -22.12 -12.10 0.18
CA ARG A 178 -21.20 -10.96 0.14
C ARG A 178 -21.81 -9.83 0.97
N PRO A 179 -21.21 -9.43 2.10
CA PRO A 179 -21.72 -8.29 2.86
C PRO A 179 -21.78 -7.06 1.96
N LEU A 180 -22.86 -6.28 2.06
CA LEU A 180 -23.11 -5.10 1.22
C LEU A 180 -21.98 -4.06 1.28
N PHE A 181 -21.19 -4.08 2.35
CA PHE A 181 -20.02 -3.23 2.56
C PHE A 181 -18.76 -3.73 1.81
N GLN A 182 -18.77 -4.97 1.29
CA GLN A 182 -17.77 -5.54 0.38
C GLN A 182 -18.15 -5.40 -1.11
N ALA A 183 -19.22 -4.67 -1.44
CA ALA A 183 -19.37 -4.10 -2.78
C ALA A 183 -18.32 -2.99 -2.95
N GLY A 184 -17.06 -3.40 -2.92
CA GLY A 184 -15.88 -2.55 -2.92
C GLY A 184 -15.76 -1.88 -4.27
N TRP A 185 -15.47 -0.59 -4.21
CA TRP A 185 -14.93 0.15 -5.33
C TRP A 185 -13.67 -0.56 -5.82
N GLN A 186 -13.80 -1.38 -6.86
CA GLN A 186 -12.67 -1.89 -7.62
C GLN A 186 -12.19 -0.72 -8.49
N PHE A 187 -11.14 -0.03 -8.03
CA PHE A 187 -10.42 0.96 -8.82
C PHE A 187 -9.24 0.30 -9.54
#